data_AF-A0A0N4XMM4-F1
#
_entry.id   AF-A0A0N4XMM4-F1
#
_cell.length_a   1.000
_cell.length_b   1.000
_cell.length_c   1.000
_cell.angle_alpha   90.00
_cell.angle_beta   90.00
_cell.angle_gamma   90.00
#
_symmetry.space_group_name_H-M   'P 1'
#
loop_
_entity.id
_entity.type
_entity.pdbx_description
1 polymer ?
#
loop_
_entity_poly.entity_id
_entity_poly.type
_entity_poly.pdbx_seq_one_letter_code
_entity_poly.pdbx_strand_id
1 'polypeptide(L)'
;MKGLQFLFNFYNKGWRSDLLLLDSKVKVFAPVDDVFTYNPDIRALDQKETLSHIVDTQVVEISQGKRWEKQTLIRSTINSGYMYITQFENNPGNFSYFANAGMLCNHASNQWGMISGEQYLYKICTPIGHRPYPGTTLSFIRDDDQTLFVDRQYNNNELSELRDILNRVPDIALVIYGSSAWNGFHTFFLPNDKAFAKHPLGE
;
A
#
# COMPACT_ATOMS: atom_id res chain seq x y z
N MET A 1 10.11 12.60 -20.52
CA MET A 1 8.69 12.79 -20.15
C MET A 1 8.11 11.42 -19.79
N LYS A 2 8.03 11.05 -18.50
CA LYS A 2 7.70 9.68 -18.03
C LYS A 2 6.79 9.64 -16.78
N GLY A 3 5.90 10.62 -16.67
CA GLY A 3 4.90 10.74 -15.61
C GLY A 3 3.67 11.52 -16.08
N LEU A 4 3.61 11.83 -17.38
CA LEU A 4 2.51 12.57 -17.97
C LEU A 4 1.26 11.69 -18.07
N GLN A 5 1.39 10.37 -18.21
CA GLN A 5 0.25 9.47 -18.41
C GLN A 5 -0.69 9.42 -17.19
N PHE A 6 -0.15 9.42 -15.97
CA PHE A 6 -0.93 9.51 -14.73
C PHE A 6 -1.65 10.86 -14.63
N LEU A 7 -0.96 11.96 -14.95
CA LEU A 7 -1.54 13.31 -15.02
C LEU A 7 -2.58 13.45 -16.16
N PHE A 8 -2.41 12.74 -17.28
CA PHE A 8 -3.35 12.70 -18.41
C PHE A 8 -4.63 11.92 -18.06
N ASN A 9 -4.50 10.81 -17.33
CA ASN A 9 -5.66 10.09 -16.79
C ASN A 9 -6.39 10.93 -15.73
N PHE A 10 -5.67 11.73 -14.94
CA PHE A 10 -6.25 12.77 -14.09
C PHE A 10 -7.10 13.76 -14.90
N TYR A 11 -6.52 14.32 -15.97
CA TYR A 11 -7.16 15.33 -16.83
C TYR A 11 -8.39 14.78 -17.59
N ASN A 12 -8.26 13.60 -18.20
CA ASN A 12 -9.33 12.95 -18.98
C ASN A 12 -10.51 12.49 -18.11
N LYS A 13 -10.33 12.31 -16.79
CA LYS A 13 -11.44 11.99 -15.86
C LYS A 13 -12.18 13.23 -15.32
N GLY A 14 -12.05 14.38 -16.00
CA GLY A 14 -12.86 15.58 -15.75
C GLY A 14 -12.42 16.41 -14.55
N TRP A 15 -11.26 16.13 -13.96
CA TRP A 15 -10.69 16.99 -12.93
C TRP A 15 -10.15 18.27 -13.54
N ARG A 16 -10.64 19.42 -13.07
CA ARG A 16 -10.00 20.70 -13.37
C ARG A 16 -8.58 20.70 -12.84
N SER A 17 -7.69 21.35 -13.59
CA SER A 17 -6.30 21.66 -13.22
C SER A 17 -6.17 22.37 -11.86
N ASP A 18 -7.25 23.00 -11.39
CA ASP A 18 -7.40 23.77 -10.15
C ASP A 18 -6.78 23.09 -8.90
N LEU A 19 -6.85 21.75 -8.77
CA LEU A 19 -6.28 21.03 -7.62
C LEU A 19 -4.73 21.02 -7.59
N LEU A 20 -4.07 21.19 -8.73
CA LEU A 20 -2.61 21.33 -8.84
C LEU A 20 -2.18 22.81 -8.96
N LEU A 21 -3.11 23.72 -9.28
CA LEU A 21 -2.87 25.15 -9.49
C LEU A 21 -2.95 26.01 -8.21
N LEU A 22 -3.34 25.45 -7.07
CA LEU A 22 -3.49 26.18 -5.81
C LEU A 22 -2.33 25.92 -4.83
N ASP A 23 -1.98 26.93 -4.04
CA ASP A 23 -1.05 26.91 -2.89
C ASP A 23 -1.52 25.91 -1.82
N SER A 24 -1.30 24.64 -2.11
CA SER A 24 -1.78 23.50 -1.35
C SER A 24 -0.62 22.55 -1.11
N LYS A 25 -0.45 22.15 0.16
CA LYS A 25 0.68 21.35 0.66
C LYS A 25 0.51 19.86 0.33
N VAL A 26 0.24 19.56 -0.93
CA VAL A 26 -0.05 18.20 -1.40
C VAL A 26 1.21 17.44 -1.82
N LYS A 27 1.18 16.12 -1.63
CA LYS A 27 2.14 15.22 -2.28
C LYS A 27 1.42 14.21 -3.14
N VAL A 28 2.03 13.87 -4.27
CA VAL A 28 1.52 12.87 -5.22
C VAL A 28 2.50 11.70 -5.29
N PHE A 29 1.99 10.50 -5.05
CA PHE A 29 2.71 9.25 -5.22
C PHE A 29 2.32 8.68 -6.59
N ALA A 30 3.06 9.02 -7.64
CA ALA A 30 2.71 8.71 -9.02
C ALA A 30 3.42 7.44 -9.52
N PRO A 31 2.68 6.37 -9.90
CA PRO A 31 3.26 5.23 -10.59
C PRO A 31 3.87 5.67 -11.95
N VAL A 32 5.03 5.13 -12.29
CA VAL A 32 5.67 5.36 -13.60
C VAL A 32 5.01 4.51 -14.69
N ASP A 33 5.19 4.91 -15.95
CA ASP A 33 4.57 4.25 -17.13
C ASP A 33 4.84 2.72 -17.19
N ASP A 34 6.00 2.29 -16.68
CA ASP A 34 6.38 0.87 -16.61
C ASP A 34 5.46 0.06 -15.67
N VAL A 35 4.97 0.65 -14.57
CA VAL A 35 4.02 -0.02 -13.64
C VAL A 35 2.74 -0.42 -14.38
N PHE A 36 2.20 0.51 -15.17
CA PHE A 36 1.02 0.27 -16.01
C PHE A 36 1.30 -0.68 -17.18
N THR A 37 2.56 -0.88 -17.56
CA THR A 37 2.95 -1.80 -18.64
C THR A 37 2.97 -3.25 -18.15
N TYR A 38 3.47 -3.49 -16.94
CA TYR A 38 3.46 -4.83 -16.32
C TYR A 38 2.17 -5.16 -15.56
N ASN A 39 1.35 -4.16 -15.20
CA ASN A 39 0.10 -4.32 -14.46
C ASN A 39 -1.03 -3.58 -15.20
N PRO A 40 -1.55 -4.12 -16.32
CA PRO A 40 -2.51 -3.42 -17.17
C PRO A 40 -3.83 -3.13 -16.46
N ASP A 41 -4.25 -3.95 -15.48
CA ASP A 41 -5.48 -3.76 -14.71
C ASP A 41 -5.47 -2.45 -13.89
N ILE A 42 -4.27 -2.00 -13.50
CA ILE A 42 -4.04 -0.73 -12.78
C ILE A 42 -4.19 0.48 -13.74
N ARG A 43 -4.42 0.29 -15.04
CA ARG A 43 -4.79 1.40 -15.94
C ARG A 43 -6.23 1.87 -15.72
N ALA A 44 -7.09 1.02 -15.15
CA ALA A 44 -8.52 1.29 -14.98
C ALA A 44 -8.88 2.11 -13.73
N LEU A 45 -7.88 2.48 -12.89
CA LEU A 45 -8.06 3.07 -11.55
C LEU A 45 -9.24 4.07 -11.46
N ASP A 46 -10.23 3.77 -10.61
CA ASP A 46 -11.38 4.60 -10.28
C ASP A 46 -10.97 6.01 -9.74
N GLN A 47 -11.94 6.90 -9.54
CA GLN A 47 -11.66 8.27 -9.07
C GLN A 47 -11.10 8.31 -7.63
N LYS A 48 -11.58 7.41 -6.75
CA LYS A 48 -11.15 7.19 -5.37
C LYS A 48 -9.80 6.45 -5.31
N GLU A 49 -9.53 5.56 -6.26
CA GLU A 49 -8.22 4.95 -6.53
C GLU A 49 -7.19 6.02 -6.88
N THR A 50 -7.55 6.91 -7.80
CA THR A 50 -6.67 7.99 -8.23
C THR A 50 -6.37 8.98 -7.08
N LEU A 51 -7.37 9.31 -6.26
CA LEU A 51 -7.20 10.21 -5.12
C LEU A 51 -6.42 9.61 -3.93
N SER A 52 -6.37 8.27 -3.76
CA SER A 52 -5.64 7.65 -2.64
C SER A 52 -4.12 7.80 -2.76
N HIS A 53 -3.65 8.17 -3.96
CA HIS A 53 -2.26 8.50 -4.28
C HIS A 53 -1.87 9.93 -3.89
N ILE A 54 -2.83 10.76 -3.45
CA ILE A 54 -2.59 12.13 -2.97
C ILE A 54 -2.75 12.20 -1.44
N VAL A 55 -1.79 12.88 -0.79
CA VAL A 55 -1.77 13.14 0.65
C VAL A 55 -1.62 14.64 0.93
N ASP A 56 -2.13 15.07 2.09
CA ASP A 56 -2.23 16.48 2.52
C ASP A 56 -1.07 16.95 3.42
N THR A 57 -0.12 16.06 3.71
CA THR A 57 0.90 16.24 4.76
C THR A 57 2.34 16.14 4.22
N GLN A 58 3.28 16.84 4.86
CA GLN A 58 4.74 16.73 4.65
C GLN A 58 5.43 16.32 5.97
N VAL A 59 6.32 15.32 6.06
CA VAL A 59 6.92 14.35 5.12
C VAL A 59 8.00 14.86 4.13
N VAL A 60 8.96 15.64 4.60
CA VAL A 60 10.21 16.02 3.87
C VAL A 60 11.36 15.03 4.17
N GLU A 61 11.23 14.26 5.24
CA GLU A 61 12.22 13.35 5.81
C GLU A 61 12.66 12.23 4.85
N ILE A 62 11.81 11.86 3.88
CA ILE A 62 12.12 10.88 2.82
C ILE A 62 13.33 11.36 1.98
N SER A 63 13.43 12.66 1.69
CA SER A 63 14.57 13.23 0.95
C SER A 63 15.78 13.53 1.83
N GLN A 64 15.68 13.40 3.16
CA GLN A 64 16.76 13.70 4.09
C GLN A 64 17.65 12.49 4.40
N GLY A 65 17.30 11.29 3.93
CA GLY A 65 18.06 10.06 4.21
C GLY A 65 18.13 9.71 5.70
N LYS A 66 17.22 10.23 6.52
CA LYS A 66 17.21 10.04 7.97
C LYS A 66 16.49 8.73 8.32
N ARG A 67 17.07 7.92 9.21
CA ARG A 67 16.40 6.77 9.81
C ARG A 67 15.20 7.23 10.64
N TRP A 68 14.06 6.57 10.46
CA TRP A 68 12.85 6.79 11.25
C TRP A 68 12.81 5.81 12.42
N GLU A 69 12.31 6.27 13.58
CA GLU A 69 12.16 5.43 14.77
C GLU A 69 10.96 4.49 14.66
N LYS A 70 9.96 4.86 13.87
CA LYS A 70 8.72 4.11 13.60
C LYS A 70 8.30 4.35 12.15
N GLN A 71 7.50 3.44 11.59
CA GLN A 71 6.88 3.67 10.27
C GLN A 71 5.96 4.90 10.32
N THR A 72 5.88 5.66 9.23
CA THR A 72 5.11 6.91 9.19
C THR A 72 3.75 6.65 8.55
N LEU A 73 2.69 6.98 9.30
CA LEU A 73 1.32 6.96 8.84
C LEU A 73 0.89 8.37 8.41
N ILE A 74 0.44 8.52 7.18
CA ILE A 74 0.01 9.80 6.60
C ILE A 74 -1.43 9.70 6.13
N ARG A 75 -2.17 10.81 6.21
CA ARG A 75 -3.54 10.90 5.75
C ARG A 75 -3.59 11.15 4.24
N SER A 76 -4.47 10.44 3.53
CA SER A 76 -4.79 10.77 2.15
C SER A 76 -5.80 11.93 2.10
N THR A 77 -5.81 12.68 1.00
CA THR A 77 -6.84 13.70 0.72
C THR A 77 -8.26 13.14 0.64
N ILE A 78 -8.43 11.82 0.52
CA ILE A 78 -9.73 11.18 0.76
C ILE A 78 -9.94 11.07 2.27
N ASN A 79 -10.97 11.76 2.77
CA ASN A 79 -11.39 11.61 4.16
C ASN A 79 -11.69 10.12 4.44
N SER A 80 -10.93 9.51 5.38
CA SER A 80 -10.82 8.06 5.72
C SER A 80 -9.73 7.22 5.02
N GLY A 81 -8.97 7.76 4.06
CA GLY A 81 -7.82 7.08 3.45
C GLY A 81 -6.52 7.27 4.24
N TYR A 82 -5.75 6.19 4.40
CA TYR A 82 -4.41 6.20 5.00
C TYR A 82 -3.36 5.72 4.00
N MET A 83 -2.20 6.38 4.02
CA MET A 83 -0.99 5.95 3.34
C MET A 83 0.07 5.61 4.38
N TYR A 84 0.45 4.34 4.44
CA TYR A 84 1.56 3.85 5.24
C TYR A 84 2.85 3.99 4.43
N ILE A 85 3.85 4.67 5.01
CA ILE A 85 5.21 4.72 4.45
C ILE A 85 6.13 3.89 5.35
N THR A 86 6.60 2.78 4.80
CA THR A 86 7.57 1.89 5.43
C THR A 86 8.96 2.22 4.92
N GLN A 87 9.93 2.27 5.83
CA GLN A 87 11.36 2.46 5.54
C GLN A 87 12.11 1.15 5.80
N PHE A 88 13.00 0.76 4.90
CA PHE A 88 13.94 -0.34 5.08
C PHE A 88 15.37 0.13 4.86
N GLU A 89 16.29 -0.24 5.75
CA GLU A 89 17.72 0.06 5.62
C GLU A 89 18.36 -1.02 4.72
N ASN A 90 18.82 -0.63 3.51
CA ASN A 90 19.45 -1.54 2.56
C ASN A 90 20.93 -1.77 2.90
N ASN A 91 21.58 -0.69 3.34
CA ASN A 91 22.97 -0.58 3.77
C ASN A 91 23.02 0.55 4.82
N PRO A 92 24.06 0.65 5.68
CA PRO A 92 24.15 1.69 6.70
C PRO A 92 23.90 3.10 6.14
N GLY A 93 22.83 3.76 6.61
CA GLY A 93 22.44 5.10 6.15
C GLY A 93 21.80 5.19 4.76
N ASN A 94 21.50 4.07 4.09
CA ASN A 94 20.85 4.03 2.78
C ASN A 94 19.50 3.31 2.87
N PHE A 95 18.40 4.03 2.59
CA PHE A 95 17.05 3.58 2.87
C PHE A 95 16.18 3.45 1.62
N SER A 96 15.50 2.31 1.48
CA SER A 96 14.36 2.14 0.57
C SER A 96 13.07 2.57 1.26
N TYR A 97 12.14 3.14 0.51
CA TYR A 97 10.84 3.59 1.01
C TYR A 97 9.70 2.96 0.20
N PHE A 98 8.61 2.60 0.87
CA PHE A 98 7.44 1.97 0.25
C PHE A 98 6.16 2.64 0.75
N ALA A 99 5.32 3.15 -0.15
CA ALA A 99 4.02 3.73 0.15
C ALA A 99 2.92 2.72 -0.18
N ASN A 100 2.19 2.22 0.83
CA ASN A 100 1.24 1.09 0.71
C ASN A 100 1.82 -0.05 -0.16
N ALA A 101 3.03 -0.53 0.18
CA ALA A 101 3.83 -1.52 -0.55
C ALA A 101 4.34 -1.13 -1.96
N GLY A 102 3.98 0.04 -2.50
CA GLY A 102 4.57 0.58 -3.74
C GLY A 102 5.94 1.21 -3.50
N MET A 103 6.99 0.74 -4.17
CA MET A 103 8.38 1.19 -3.99
C MET A 103 8.60 2.60 -4.55
N LEU A 104 9.22 3.49 -3.77
CA LEU A 104 9.64 4.83 -4.19
C LEU A 104 10.97 4.78 -4.95
N CYS A 105 10.96 5.17 -6.23
CA CYS A 105 12.14 5.14 -7.12
C CYS A 105 12.92 6.47 -7.15
N ASN A 106 12.38 7.55 -6.58
CA ASN A 106 13.09 8.83 -6.51
C ASN A 106 14.45 8.68 -5.81
N HIS A 107 14.50 7.86 -4.76
CA HIS A 107 15.72 7.46 -4.07
C HIS A 107 16.70 6.73 -5.02
N ALA A 108 16.26 5.67 -5.69
CA ALA A 108 17.11 4.86 -6.58
C ALA A 108 17.64 5.64 -7.81
N SER A 109 16.97 6.72 -8.20
CA SER A 109 17.32 7.56 -9.36
C SER A 109 17.90 8.93 -9.00
N ASN A 110 17.97 9.29 -7.71
CA ASN A 110 18.18 10.66 -7.22
C ASN A 110 17.26 11.74 -7.82
N GLN A 111 16.14 11.35 -8.46
CA GLN A 111 15.20 12.27 -9.08
C GLN A 111 14.06 12.64 -8.12
N TRP A 112 14.39 13.36 -7.05
CA TRP A 112 13.38 13.96 -6.17
C TRP A 112 12.61 15.05 -6.91
N GLY A 113 11.33 14.81 -7.19
CA GLY A 113 10.47 15.78 -7.86
C GLY A 113 9.87 16.77 -6.87
N MET A 114 10.31 18.02 -6.90
CA MET A 114 9.53 19.14 -6.37
C MET A 114 8.70 19.70 -7.53
N ILE A 115 7.38 19.76 -7.39
CA ILE A 115 6.46 20.29 -8.43
C ILE A 115 6.39 21.81 -8.30
N SER A 116 6.25 22.30 -7.07
CA SER A 116 6.33 23.70 -6.65
C SER A 116 6.91 23.76 -5.24
N GLY A 117 7.18 24.95 -4.71
CA GLY A 117 7.80 25.11 -3.37
C GLY A 117 7.07 24.42 -2.21
N GLU A 118 5.78 24.09 -2.38
CA GLU A 118 4.96 23.39 -1.38
C GLU A 118 4.45 22.00 -1.84
N GLN A 119 4.69 21.61 -3.10
CA GLN A 119 4.18 20.37 -3.71
C GLN A 119 5.29 19.38 -4.08
N TYR A 120 5.14 18.11 -3.73
CA TYR A 120 6.14 17.06 -4.01
C TYR A 120 5.59 15.89 -4.83
N LEU A 121 6.40 15.40 -5.77
CA LEU A 121 6.15 14.24 -6.62
C LEU A 121 7.09 13.08 -6.25
N TYR A 122 6.53 11.99 -5.74
CA TYR A 122 7.24 10.74 -5.51
C TYR A 122 6.89 9.74 -6.62
N LYS A 123 7.88 9.31 -7.40
CA LYS A 123 7.70 8.29 -8.43
C LYS A 123 7.70 6.90 -7.82
N ILE A 124 6.83 6.05 -8.32
CA ILE A 124 6.57 4.71 -7.78
C ILE A 124 6.76 3.65 -8.89
N CYS A 125 7.47 2.56 -8.58
CA CYS A 125 7.96 1.56 -9.55
C CYS A 125 7.29 0.19 -9.42
N THR A 126 6.51 -0.02 -8.37
CA THR A 126 5.67 -1.21 -8.19
C THR A 126 4.24 -0.76 -7.88
N PRO A 127 3.22 -1.59 -8.10
CA PRO A 127 1.83 -1.29 -7.70
C PRO A 127 1.71 -0.74 -6.27
N ILE A 128 0.92 0.31 -6.10
CA ILE A 128 0.49 0.80 -4.77
C ILE A 128 -0.78 0.03 -4.38
N GLY A 129 -0.82 -0.48 -3.14
CA GLY A 129 -2.04 -1.02 -2.56
C GLY A 129 -3.11 0.06 -2.43
N HIS A 130 -4.18 -0.08 -3.22
CA HIS A 130 -5.25 0.93 -3.34
C HIS A 130 -5.93 1.26 -2.01
N ARG A 131 -6.44 0.25 -1.31
CA ARG A 131 -7.08 0.37 0.00
C ARG A 131 -6.27 -0.44 1.02
N PRO A 132 -6.25 -0.06 2.30
CA PRO A 132 -5.94 -1.00 3.37
C PRO A 132 -7.10 -2.00 3.54
N TYR A 133 -6.78 -3.22 3.96
CA TYR A 133 -7.79 -4.18 4.38
C TYR A 133 -8.46 -3.64 5.65
N PRO A 134 -9.80 -3.65 5.77
CA PRO A 134 -10.49 -2.91 6.83
C PRO A 134 -10.47 -3.61 8.20
N GLY A 135 -9.89 -4.82 8.28
CA GLY A 135 -9.77 -5.61 9.50
C GLY A 135 -8.34 -6.08 9.78
N THR A 136 -8.21 -7.05 10.69
CA THR A 136 -6.91 -7.65 11.06
C THR A 136 -6.56 -8.82 10.16
N THR A 137 -5.32 -9.32 10.24
CA THR A 137 -4.93 -10.58 9.58
C THR A 137 -5.83 -11.75 9.99
N LEU A 138 -6.26 -11.81 11.27
CA LEU A 138 -7.18 -12.85 11.72
C LEU A 138 -8.54 -12.76 11.02
N SER A 139 -9.11 -11.55 10.84
CA SER A 139 -10.36 -11.39 10.12
C SER A 139 -10.19 -11.58 8.61
N PHE A 140 -9.03 -11.30 8.03
CA PHE A 140 -8.70 -11.66 6.65
C PHE A 140 -8.71 -13.18 6.42
N ILE A 141 -8.16 -13.96 7.35
CA ILE A 141 -8.18 -15.42 7.23
C ILE A 141 -9.61 -15.97 7.44
N ARG A 142 -10.37 -15.39 8.39
CA ARG A 142 -11.70 -15.88 8.78
C ARG A 142 -12.87 -15.46 7.88
N ASP A 143 -12.78 -14.42 7.05
CA ASP A 143 -13.87 -13.98 6.15
C ASP A 143 -14.12 -15.02 5.03
N ASP A 144 -15.05 -15.95 5.26
CA ASP A 144 -15.48 -16.97 4.31
C ASP A 144 -16.63 -16.50 3.40
N ASP A 145 -17.52 -15.63 3.91
CA ASP A 145 -18.63 -15.01 3.16
C ASP A 145 -18.17 -13.96 2.11
N GLN A 146 -16.87 -13.62 2.07
CA GLN A 146 -16.23 -12.66 1.15
C GLN A 146 -16.79 -11.22 1.19
N THR A 147 -17.62 -10.89 2.18
CA THR A 147 -18.36 -9.60 2.20
C THR A 147 -17.43 -8.38 2.30
N LEU A 148 -16.22 -8.53 2.85
CA LEU A 148 -15.24 -7.46 2.94
C LEU A 148 -14.37 -7.32 1.66
N PHE A 149 -14.47 -8.28 0.73
CA PHE A 149 -13.72 -8.31 -0.53
C PHE A 149 -14.52 -7.77 -1.73
N VAL A 150 -15.83 -7.55 -1.59
CA VAL A 150 -16.67 -6.94 -2.64
C VAL A 150 -16.06 -5.59 -3.08
N ASP A 151 -15.89 -5.42 -4.39
CA ASP A 151 -15.19 -4.29 -5.04
C ASP A 151 -13.74 -4.06 -4.56
N ARG A 152 -13.01 -5.13 -4.20
CA ARG A 152 -11.58 -5.07 -3.81
C ARG A 152 -10.77 -6.22 -4.41
N GLN A 153 -9.49 -5.96 -4.66
CA GLN A 153 -8.52 -6.95 -5.16
C GLN A 153 -7.93 -7.80 -4.01
N TYR A 154 -8.79 -8.40 -3.20
CA TYR A 154 -8.41 -9.31 -2.11
C TYR A 154 -8.99 -10.69 -2.35
N ASN A 155 -8.24 -11.73 -1.95
CA ASN A 155 -8.64 -13.11 -2.10
C ASN A 155 -7.98 -13.94 -1.00
N ASN A 156 -8.79 -14.70 -0.25
CA ASN A 156 -8.35 -15.63 0.80
C ASN A 156 -8.84 -17.07 0.55
N ASN A 157 -9.29 -17.38 -0.67
CA ASN A 157 -9.96 -18.65 -1.00
C ASN A 157 -9.04 -19.85 -0.82
N GLU A 158 -7.73 -19.69 -1.05
CA GLU A 158 -6.72 -20.73 -0.82
C GLU A 158 -6.24 -20.80 0.64
N LEU A 159 -6.97 -20.26 1.62
CA LEU A 159 -6.64 -20.33 3.06
C LEU A 159 -7.64 -21.22 3.84
N SER A 160 -8.33 -22.15 3.18
CA SER A 160 -9.38 -22.96 3.80
C SER A 160 -8.85 -23.89 4.90
N GLU A 161 -7.71 -24.54 4.67
CA GLU A 161 -7.03 -25.40 5.65
C GLU A 161 -6.52 -24.59 6.86
N LEU A 162 -5.92 -23.42 6.59
CA LEU A 162 -5.48 -22.51 7.65
C LEU A 162 -6.68 -22.02 8.49
N ARG A 163 -7.79 -21.69 7.84
CA ARG A 163 -9.03 -21.23 8.50
C ARG A 163 -9.59 -22.32 9.41
N ASP A 164 -9.65 -23.58 8.95
CA ASP A 164 -10.13 -24.71 9.75
C ASP A 164 -9.22 -24.94 10.99
N ILE A 165 -7.90 -24.97 10.81
CA ILE A 165 -6.95 -25.07 11.94
C ILE A 165 -7.20 -23.96 12.97
N LEU A 166 -7.31 -22.70 12.54
CA LEU A 166 -7.53 -21.54 13.43
C LEU A 166 -8.95 -21.48 14.04
N ASN A 167 -9.90 -22.26 13.51
CA ASN A 167 -11.22 -22.44 14.08
C ASN A 167 -11.24 -23.59 15.10
N ARG A 168 -10.41 -24.62 14.92
CA ARG A 168 -10.20 -25.70 15.91
C ARG A 168 -9.40 -25.25 17.14
N VAL A 169 -8.47 -24.29 16.99
CA VAL A 169 -7.68 -23.70 18.10
C VAL A 169 -7.86 -22.18 18.23
N PRO A 170 -9.05 -21.68 18.59
CA PRO A 170 -9.39 -20.26 18.53
C PRO A 170 -8.54 -19.38 19.46
N ASP A 171 -8.13 -19.88 20.63
CA ASP A 171 -7.29 -19.15 21.57
C ASP A 171 -5.86 -18.95 21.02
N ILE A 172 -5.29 -19.99 20.37
CA ILE A 172 -3.98 -19.90 19.71
C ILE A 172 -4.05 -18.95 18.53
N ALA A 173 -5.14 -18.97 17.75
CA ALA A 173 -5.39 -18.01 16.68
C ALA A 173 -5.44 -16.57 17.20
N LEU A 174 -6.07 -16.34 18.35
CA LEU A 174 -6.07 -15.04 19.02
C LEU A 174 -4.69 -14.67 19.57
N VAL A 175 -3.87 -15.61 20.03
CA VAL A 175 -2.48 -15.32 20.42
C VAL A 175 -1.63 -14.91 19.22
N ILE A 176 -1.63 -15.69 18.13
CA ILE A 176 -0.76 -15.47 16.96
C ILE A 176 -1.18 -14.25 16.14
N TYR A 177 -2.48 -14.07 15.88
CA TYR A 177 -3.00 -13.04 14.98
C TYR A 177 -3.76 -11.92 15.68
N GLY A 178 -3.95 -12.00 17.01
CA GLY A 178 -4.70 -11.02 17.79
C GLY A 178 -4.02 -10.48 19.04
N SER A 179 -2.90 -11.05 19.52
CA SER A 179 -2.32 -10.68 20.81
C SER A 179 -1.05 -9.81 20.72
N SER A 180 -0.79 -9.12 21.84
CA SER A 180 0.29 -8.15 22.09
C SER A 180 0.22 -6.79 21.37
N ALA A 181 -0.41 -6.66 20.19
CA ALA A 181 -0.41 -5.37 19.51
C ALA A 181 -1.67 -5.05 18.68
N TRP A 182 -2.64 -4.39 19.33
CA TRP A 182 -3.75 -3.66 18.68
C TRP A 182 -3.29 -2.54 17.69
N ASN A 183 -1.98 -2.28 17.59
CA ASN A 183 -1.34 -1.30 16.72
C ASN A 183 0.04 -1.81 16.19
N GLY A 184 0.21 -3.13 16.01
CA GLY A 184 1.50 -3.73 15.66
C GLY A 184 1.76 -3.84 14.16
N PHE A 185 3.00 -3.60 13.73
CA PHE A 185 3.46 -3.90 12.38
C PHE A 185 4.02 -5.33 12.33
N HIS A 186 3.27 -6.24 11.72
CA HIS A 186 3.62 -7.66 11.60
C HIS A 186 3.65 -8.10 10.13
N THR A 187 4.61 -8.96 9.79
CA THR A 187 4.66 -9.65 8.50
C THR A 187 4.26 -11.11 8.73
N PHE A 188 3.10 -11.51 8.21
CA PHE A 188 2.62 -12.88 8.29
C PHE A 188 2.84 -13.62 6.97
N PHE A 189 3.48 -14.78 7.02
CA PHE A 189 3.56 -15.72 5.90
C PHE A 189 2.44 -16.74 6.06
N LEU A 190 1.33 -16.52 5.34
CA LEU A 190 0.16 -17.39 5.43
C LEU A 190 0.35 -18.60 4.49
N PRO A 191 0.42 -19.84 5.01
CA PRO A 191 0.43 -21.03 4.16
C PRO A 191 -0.94 -21.17 3.47
N ASN A 192 -0.91 -21.45 2.17
CA ASN A 192 -2.12 -21.76 1.41
C ASN A 192 -2.41 -23.27 1.41
N ASP A 193 -3.58 -23.66 0.94
CA ASP A 193 -4.05 -25.06 0.94
C ASP A 193 -3.08 -26.00 0.19
N LYS A 194 -2.39 -25.49 -0.85
CA LYS A 194 -1.32 -26.22 -1.57
C LYS A 194 -0.06 -26.44 -0.73
N ALA A 195 0.22 -25.60 0.26
CA ALA A 195 1.33 -25.80 1.20
C ALA A 195 1.00 -26.92 2.19
N PHE A 196 -0.24 -26.97 2.70
CA PHE A 196 -0.72 -28.08 3.53
C PHE A 196 -0.78 -29.40 2.74
N ALA A 197 -1.25 -29.39 1.49
CA ALA A 197 -1.30 -30.58 0.64
C ALA A 197 0.08 -31.24 0.37
N LYS A 198 1.19 -30.49 0.51
CA LYS A 198 2.57 -31.04 0.40
C LYS A 198 3.05 -31.73 1.67
N HIS A 199 2.47 -31.39 2.82
CA HIS A 199 2.74 -31.99 4.12
C HIS A 199 1.41 -32.41 4.73
N PRO A 200 0.79 -33.49 4.22
CA PRO A 200 -0.46 -33.99 4.78
C PRO A 200 -0.28 -34.18 6.28
N LEU A 201 -1.21 -33.62 7.06
CA LEU A 201 -1.20 -33.65 8.52
C LEU A 201 -1.56 -35.06 9.01
N GLY A 202 -0.63 -36.00 8.85
CA GLY A 202 -0.80 -37.40 9.24
C GLY A 202 0.13 -38.39 8.54
N GLU A 203 1.39 -38.44 8.97
CA GLU A 203 2.06 -39.68 9.41
C GLU A 203 2.72 -39.42 10.77
#